data_AF-A0A2E9U576-F1
#
_entry.id   AF-A0A2E9U576-F1
#
_cell.length_a   1.000
_cell.length_b   1.000
_cell.length_c   1.000
_cell.angle_alpha   90.00
_cell.angle_beta   90.00
_cell.angle_gamma   90.00
#
_symmetry.space_group_name_H-M   'P 1'
#
loop_
_entity.id
_entity.type
_entity.pdbx_description
1 polymer ?
#
loop_
_entity_poly.entity_id
_entity_poly.type
_entity_poly.pdbx_seq_one_letter_code
_entity_poly.pdbx_strand_id
1 'polypeptide(L)'
;MKTFSNITADIEKSKGLHDLQERKPLNIAQRRKLAIRMKRLSKSGAFKKKRELSLRRVATGDKLMKRAMKRAKMVMIKKFYGNIDYANLPISAKMKIDMQLQKKASMIPKIAKKLVRIMRKQEVERVRKLKAGGNK
;
A
#
# COMPACT_ATOMS: atom_id res chain seq x y z
N MET A 1 26.75 -22.32 17.17
CA MET A 1 26.95 -21.24 16.15
C MET A 1 25.81 -21.33 15.15
N LYS A 2 25.08 -20.23 14.89
CA LYS A 2 24.04 -20.22 13.84
C LYS A 2 24.74 -20.33 12.48
N THR A 3 24.28 -21.24 11.62
CA THR A 3 24.83 -21.40 10.25
C THR A 3 24.62 -20.11 9.44
N PHE A 4 25.56 -19.76 8.56
CA PHE A 4 25.53 -18.52 7.76
C PHE A 4 24.23 -18.33 6.97
N SER A 5 23.58 -19.42 6.54
CA SER A 5 22.27 -19.41 5.86
C SER A 5 21.12 -18.96 6.76
N ASN A 6 21.15 -19.30 8.05
CA ASN A 6 20.15 -18.87 9.02
C ASN A 6 20.33 -17.40 9.40
N ILE A 7 21.58 -16.92 9.42
CA ILE A 7 21.89 -15.50 9.66
C ILE A 7 21.36 -14.62 8.51
N THR A 8 21.54 -15.03 7.25
CA THR A 8 21.00 -14.28 6.10
C THR A 8 19.47 -14.28 6.07
N ALA A 9 18.82 -15.40 6.39
CA ALA A 9 17.37 -15.49 6.47
C ALA A 9 16.77 -14.65 7.63
N ASP A 10 17.48 -14.57 8.75
CA ASP A 10 17.11 -13.72 9.89
C ASP A 10 17.32 -12.21 9.57
N ILE A 11 18.35 -11.86 8.80
CA ILE A 11 18.61 -10.49 8.31
C ILE A 11 17.55 -10.05 7.29
N GLU A 12 17.10 -10.96 6.41
CA GLU A 12 16.04 -10.65 5.44
C GLU A 12 14.66 -10.53 6.10
N LYS A 13 14.37 -11.35 7.12
CA LYS A 13 13.17 -11.20 7.96
C LYS A 13 13.20 -9.91 8.79
N SER A 14 14.35 -9.53 9.34
CA SER A 14 14.47 -8.33 10.21
C SER A 14 14.35 -7.03 9.42
N LYS A 15 14.94 -6.93 8.22
CA LYS A 15 14.87 -5.73 7.35
C LYS A 15 13.44 -5.39 6.88
N GLY A 16 12.55 -6.38 6.76
CA GLY A 16 11.16 -6.16 6.33
C GLY A 16 10.19 -5.77 7.44
N LEU A 17 10.52 -6.07 8.70
CA LEU A 17 9.61 -5.98 9.85
C LEU A 17 9.96 -4.81 10.80
N HIS A 18 11.24 -4.46 10.95
CA HIS A 18 11.70 -3.32 11.78
C HIS A 18 11.17 -1.96 11.29
N ASP A 19 10.98 -1.79 9.97
CA ASP A 19 10.65 -0.50 9.36
C ASP A 19 9.20 -0.03 9.62
N LEU A 20 8.34 -0.92 10.15
CA LEU A 20 6.93 -0.65 10.45
C LEU A 20 6.64 -0.45 11.95
N GLN A 21 7.45 -1.05 12.83
CA GLN A 21 7.26 -0.97 14.29
C GLN A 21 7.87 0.30 14.89
N GLU A 22 8.91 0.87 14.28
CA GLU A 22 9.61 2.06 14.81
C GLU A 22 8.98 3.42 14.42
N ARG A 23 8.00 3.43 13.50
CA ARG A 23 7.38 4.68 13.04
C ARG A 23 6.11 4.97 13.83
N LYS A 24 6.24 5.78 14.89
CA LYS A 24 5.08 6.39 15.58
C LYS A 24 4.09 6.96 14.55
N PRO A 25 2.77 6.79 14.75
CA PRO A 25 1.78 7.35 13.84
C PRO A 25 1.93 8.88 13.74
N LEU A 26 2.12 9.39 12.52
CA LEU A 26 2.31 10.83 12.29
C LEU A 26 1.07 11.63 12.69
N ASN A 27 1.28 12.77 13.35
CA ASN A 27 0.24 13.76 13.65
C ASN A 27 -0.30 14.40 12.34
N ILE A 28 -1.53 14.91 12.36
CA ILE A 28 -2.20 15.59 11.24
C ILE A 28 -1.32 16.72 10.68
N ALA A 29 -0.72 17.54 11.53
CA ALA A 29 0.17 18.62 11.10
C ALA A 29 1.41 18.11 10.34
N GLN A 30 2.02 17.02 10.82
CA GLN A 30 3.17 16.39 10.15
C GLN A 30 2.78 15.80 8.79
N ARG A 31 1.60 15.18 8.70
CA ARG A 31 1.07 14.67 7.41
C ARG A 31 0.85 15.78 6.40
N ARG A 32 0.30 16.94 6.83
CA ARG A 32 0.13 18.12 5.97
C ARG A 32 1.48 18.62 5.43
N LYS A 33 2.50 18.74 6.29
CA LYS A 33 3.86 19.13 5.89
C LYS A 33 4.45 18.16 4.85
N LEU A 34 4.30 16.86 5.06
CA LEU A 34 4.73 15.84 4.10
C LEU A 34 3.98 15.91 2.77
N ALA A 35 2.65 16.14 2.80
CA ALA A 35 1.86 16.29 1.59
C ALA A 35 2.33 17.48 0.75
N ILE A 36 2.61 18.62 1.38
CA ILE A 36 3.16 19.81 0.70
C ILE A 36 4.53 19.50 0.09
N ARG A 37 5.42 18.87 0.87
CA ARG A 37 6.75 18.45 0.38
C ARG A 37 6.64 17.55 -0.85
N MET A 38 5.77 16.52 -0.79
CA MET A 38 5.56 15.59 -1.89
C MET A 38 4.91 16.26 -3.11
N LYS A 39 4.02 17.25 -2.91
CA LYS A 39 3.44 18.06 -4.00
C LYS A 39 4.51 18.87 -4.73
N ARG A 40 5.52 19.36 -4.03
CA ARG A 40 6.67 20.04 -4.66
C ARG A 40 7.57 19.03 -5.39
N LEU A 41 7.90 17.93 -4.72
CA LEU A 41 8.76 16.88 -5.28
C LEU A 41 8.17 16.23 -6.54
N SER A 42 6.85 16.05 -6.58
CA SER A 42 6.16 15.42 -7.71
C SER A 42 6.27 16.19 -9.03
N LYS A 43 6.57 17.50 -8.94
CA LYS A 43 6.81 18.36 -10.12
C LYS A 43 8.20 18.14 -10.72
N SER A 44 9.17 17.66 -9.93
CA SER A 44 10.55 17.44 -10.38
C SER A 44 10.64 16.37 -11.48
N GLY A 45 11.45 16.61 -12.50
CA GLY A 45 11.69 15.67 -13.61
C GLY A 45 12.24 14.32 -13.13
N ALA A 46 13.14 14.33 -12.15
CA ALA A 46 13.70 13.10 -11.58
C ALA A 46 12.62 12.22 -10.92
N PHE A 47 11.65 12.83 -10.23
CA PHE A 47 10.53 12.10 -9.63
C PHE A 47 9.61 11.50 -10.70
N LYS A 48 9.29 12.28 -11.75
CA LYS A 48 8.47 11.83 -12.89
C LYS A 48 9.12 10.63 -13.60
N LYS A 49 10.41 10.72 -13.93
CA LYS A 49 11.16 9.64 -14.57
C LYS A 49 11.20 8.37 -13.71
N LYS A 50 11.45 8.51 -12.39
CA LYS A 50 11.42 7.37 -11.44
C LYS A 50 10.03 6.72 -11.39
N ARG A 51 8.96 7.52 -11.38
CA ARG A 51 7.58 7.02 -11.41
C ARG A 51 7.30 6.24 -12.70
N GLU A 52 7.68 6.79 -13.84
CA GLU A 52 7.48 6.16 -15.15
C GLU A 52 8.19 4.81 -15.24
N LEU A 53 9.47 4.76 -14.87
CA LEU A 53 10.25 3.51 -14.84
C LEU A 53 9.63 2.47 -13.89
N SER A 54 9.09 2.93 -12.75
CA SER A 54 8.38 2.06 -11.81
C SER A 54 7.08 1.52 -12.39
N LEU A 55 6.32 2.34 -13.14
CA LEU A 55 5.07 1.93 -13.79
C LEU A 55 5.30 0.88 -14.88
N ARG A 56 6.40 0.95 -15.62
CA ARG A 56 6.74 -0.05 -16.66
C ARG A 56 7.10 -1.43 -16.09
N ARG A 57 7.37 -1.52 -14.79
CA ARG A 57 7.75 -2.76 -14.10
C ARG A 57 6.56 -3.39 -13.38
N VAL A 58 6.55 -4.71 -13.28
CA VAL A 58 5.58 -5.46 -12.46
C VAL A 58 5.93 -5.23 -10.99
N ALA A 59 4.92 -4.94 -10.16
CA ALA A 59 5.14 -4.78 -8.73
C ALA A 59 5.57 -6.10 -8.06
N THR A 60 6.50 -5.99 -7.10
CA THR A 60 6.94 -7.13 -6.26
C THR A 60 5.78 -7.68 -5.42
N GLY A 61 5.91 -8.94 -4.97
CA GLY A 61 4.91 -9.61 -4.13
C GLY A 61 4.49 -8.79 -2.91
N ASP A 62 5.44 -8.21 -2.19
CA ASP A 62 5.16 -7.40 -1.00
C ASP A 62 4.39 -6.11 -1.32
N LYS A 63 4.71 -5.46 -2.44
CA LYS A 63 3.98 -4.27 -2.90
C LYS A 63 2.54 -4.63 -3.25
N LEU A 64 2.33 -5.77 -3.91
CA LEU A 64 0.99 -6.26 -4.21
C LEU A 64 0.23 -6.62 -2.94
N MET A 65 0.87 -7.27 -1.97
CA MET A 65 0.24 -7.59 -0.67
C MET A 65 -0.17 -6.32 0.08
N LYS A 66 0.71 -5.31 0.16
CA LYS A 66 0.40 -4.01 0.78
C LYS A 66 -0.79 -3.31 0.08
N ARG A 67 -0.84 -3.36 -1.25
CA ARG A 67 -1.98 -2.82 -2.02
C ARG A 67 -3.26 -3.62 -1.77
N ALA A 68 -3.16 -4.95 -1.70
CA ALA A 68 -4.28 -5.83 -1.44
C ALA A 68 -4.86 -5.64 -0.04
N MET A 69 -4.02 -5.44 0.99
CA MET A 69 -4.47 -5.09 2.34
C MET A 69 -5.25 -3.77 2.36
N LYS A 70 -4.79 -2.75 1.61
CA LYS A 70 -5.53 -1.49 1.46
C LYS A 70 -6.88 -1.68 0.77
N ARG A 71 -6.92 -2.46 -0.33
CA ARG A 71 -8.19 -2.79 -1.00
C ARG A 71 -9.12 -3.60 -0.10
N ALA A 72 -8.60 -4.57 0.66
CA ALA A 72 -9.36 -5.36 1.62
C ALA A 72 -9.99 -4.48 2.71
N LYS A 73 -9.26 -3.48 3.21
CA LYS A 73 -9.82 -2.48 4.14
C LYS A 73 -11.02 -1.76 3.55
N MET A 74 -10.92 -1.29 2.30
CA MET A 74 -12.04 -0.62 1.62
C MET A 74 -13.24 -1.55 1.39
N VAL A 75 -12.99 -2.83 1.06
CA VAL A 75 -14.06 -3.85 0.95
C VAL A 75 -14.76 -4.03 2.30
N MET A 76 -14.03 -4.05 3.42
CA MET A 76 -14.64 -4.12 4.74
C MET A 76 -15.43 -2.85 5.08
N ILE A 77 -14.92 -1.67 4.75
CA ILE A 77 -15.66 -0.41 4.93
C ILE A 77 -16.97 -0.47 4.16
N LYS A 78 -16.93 -0.89 2.89
CA LYS A 78 -18.14 -1.07 2.07
C LYS A 78 -19.11 -2.08 2.68
N LYS A 79 -18.59 -3.17 3.26
CA LYS A 79 -19.42 -4.21 3.88
C LYS A 79 -20.14 -3.72 5.14
N PHE A 80 -19.46 -2.96 6.01
CA PHE A 80 -20.00 -2.56 7.31
C PHE A 80 -20.76 -1.23 7.28
N TYR A 81 -20.36 -0.31 6.41
CA TYR A 81 -20.92 1.03 6.35
C TYR A 81 -21.65 1.32 5.03
N GLY A 82 -21.77 0.33 4.15
CA GLY A 82 -22.45 0.48 2.86
C GLY A 82 -21.70 1.37 1.87
N ASN A 83 -22.43 2.14 1.07
CA ASN A 83 -21.87 2.95 -0.02
C ASN A 83 -21.37 4.34 0.43
N ILE A 84 -20.84 4.46 1.64
CA ILE A 84 -20.27 5.73 2.10
C ILE A 84 -19.00 6.06 1.31
N ASP A 85 -18.90 7.30 0.84
CA ASP A 85 -17.70 7.81 0.21
C ASP A 85 -16.61 8.13 1.25
N TYR A 86 -15.82 7.11 1.58
CA TYR A 86 -14.71 7.22 2.52
C TYR A 86 -13.66 8.28 2.11
N ALA A 87 -13.55 8.62 0.81
CA ALA A 87 -12.59 9.63 0.35
C ALA A 87 -13.01 11.04 0.77
N ASN A 88 -14.31 11.32 0.79
CA ASN A 88 -14.86 12.66 1.05
C ASN A 88 -15.27 12.90 2.51
N LEU A 89 -15.22 11.88 3.38
CA LEU A 89 -15.50 12.05 4.81
C LEU A 89 -14.52 13.04 5.52
N PRO A 90 -14.96 13.73 6.58
CA PRO A 90 -14.07 14.49 7.44
C PRO A 90 -13.09 13.56 8.18
N ILE A 91 -11.91 14.08 8.53
CA ILE A 91 -10.82 13.29 9.14
C ILE A 91 -11.28 12.59 10.43
N SER A 92 -12.08 13.26 11.26
CA SER A 92 -12.64 12.71 12.50
C SER A 92 -13.52 11.49 12.24
N ALA A 93 -14.41 11.54 11.24
CA ALA A 93 -15.26 10.42 10.86
C ALA A 93 -14.43 9.23 10.34
N LYS A 94 -13.41 9.50 9.50
CA LYS A 94 -12.49 8.44 9.03
C LYS A 94 -11.76 7.75 10.19
N MET A 95 -11.29 8.52 11.17
CA MET A 95 -10.64 7.96 12.36
C MET A 95 -11.57 7.06 13.18
N LYS A 96 -12.83 7.47 13.37
CA LYS A 96 -13.83 6.65 14.08
C LYS A 96 -14.09 5.32 13.36
N ILE A 97 -14.31 5.36 12.05
CA ILE A 97 -14.50 4.16 11.21
C ILE A 97 -13.27 3.26 11.28
N ASP A 98 -12.07 3.84 11.16
CA ASP A 98 -10.81 3.09 11.21
C ASP A 98 -10.58 2.40 12.56
N MET A 99 -10.90 3.07 13.66
CA MET A 99 -10.81 2.51 15.01
C MET A 99 -11.80 1.35 15.20
N GLN A 100 -13.02 1.49 14.71
CA GLN A 100 -14.02 0.42 14.73
C GLN A 100 -13.57 -0.78 13.88
N LEU A 101 -12.99 -0.52 12.72
CA LEU A 101 -12.48 -1.54 11.82
C LEU A 101 -11.22 -2.24 12.37
N GLN A 102 -10.41 -1.55 13.15
CA GLN A 102 -9.22 -2.11 13.80
C GLN A 102 -9.58 -3.28 14.74
N LYS A 103 -10.75 -3.24 15.40
CA LYS A 103 -11.27 -4.36 16.20
C LYS A 103 -11.46 -5.65 15.38
N LYS A 104 -11.59 -5.53 14.06
CA LYS A 104 -11.77 -6.64 13.11
C LYS A 104 -10.55 -6.83 12.20
N ALA A 105 -9.38 -6.35 12.60
CA ALA A 105 -8.17 -6.33 11.77
C ALA A 105 -7.73 -7.72 11.27
N SER A 106 -8.05 -8.80 12.00
CA SER A 106 -7.73 -10.18 11.62
C SER A 106 -8.39 -10.65 10.32
N MET A 107 -9.48 -10.00 9.88
CA MET A 107 -10.16 -10.31 8.62
C MET A 107 -9.42 -9.73 7.39
N ILE A 108 -8.70 -8.62 7.55
CA ILE A 108 -7.98 -7.93 6.47
C ILE A 108 -6.98 -8.85 5.76
N PRO A 109 -6.05 -9.56 6.44
CA PRO A 109 -5.10 -10.43 5.76
C PRO A 109 -5.78 -11.61 5.05
N LYS A 110 -6.90 -12.12 5.57
CA LYS A 110 -7.67 -13.21 4.95
C LYS A 110 -8.26 -12.78 3.60
N ILE A 111 -8.84 -11.58 3.54
CA ILE A 111 -9.38 -11.00 2.31
C ILE A 111 -8.24 -10.63 1.35
N ALA A 112 -7.15 -10.05 1.88
CA ALA A 112 -6.00 -9.63 1.09
C ALA A 112 -5.38 -10.81 0.32
N LYS A 113 -5.20 -11.98 0.95
CA LYS A 113 -4.68 -13.19 0.28
C LYS A 113 -5.46 -13.55 -0.99
N LYS A 114 -6.80 -13.46 -0.94
CA LYS A 114 -7.66 -13.70 -2.11
C LYS A 114 -7.49 -12.62 -3.18
N LEU A 115 -7.43 -11.35 -2.77
CA LEU A 115 -7.28 -10.21 -3.68
C LEU A 115 -5.91 -10.18 -4.39
N VAL A 116 -4.83 -10.62 -3.74
CA VAL A 116 -3.48 -10.63 -4.34
C VAL A 116 -3.45 -11.43 -5.65
N ARG A 117 -4.15 -12.57 -5.72
CA ARG A 117 -4.21 -13.39 -6.94
C ARG A 117 -4.81 -12.61 -8.11
N ILE A 118 -5.91 -11.90 -7.88
CA ILE A 118 -6.60 -11.07 -8.89
C ILE A 118 -5.71 -9.87 -9.26
N MET A 119 -5.15 -9.19 -8.26
CA MET A 119 -4.28 -8.03 -8.49
C MET A 119 -3.01 -8.36 -9.26
N ARG A 120 -2.46 -9.57 -9.10
CA ARG A 120 -1.29 -10.01 -9.86
C ARG A 120 -1.61 -10.12 -11.35
N LYS A 121 -2.76 -10.71 -11.70
CA LYS A 121 -3.23 -10.78 -13.10
C LYS A 121 -3.41 -9.38 -13.69
N GLN A 122 -4.13 -8.50 -12.98
CA GLN A 122 -4.34 -7.11 -13.37
C GLN A 122 -3.02 -6.34 -13.58
N GLU A 123 -2.02 -6.59 -12.73
CA GLU A 123 -0.71 -5.92 -12.83
C GLU A 123 0.05 -6.37 -14.08
N VAL A 124 0.01 -7.66 -14.42
CA VAL A 124 0.65 -8.20 -15.63
C VAL A 124 -0.02 -7.63 -16.89
N GLU A 125 -1.36 -7.62 -16.92
CA GLU A 125 -2.13 -7.03 -18.02
C GLU A 125 -1.82 -5.53 -18.18
N ARG A 126 -1.77 -4.78 -17.07
CA ARG A 126 -1.40 -3.36 -17.06
C ARG A 126 -0.01 -3.13 -17.66
N VAL A 127 0.98 -3.91 -17.24
CA VAL A 127 2.35 -3.77 -17.74
C VAL A 127 2.45 -4.17 -19.21
N ARG A 128 1.74 -5.22 -19.63
CA ARG A 128 1.68 -5.63 -21.05
C ARG A 128 1.09 -4.52 -21.91
N LYS A 129 -0.03 -3.92 -21.50
CA LYS A 129 -0.65 -2.78 -22.20
C LYS A 129 0.30 -1.58 -22.32
N LEU A 130 0.99 -1.23 -21.23
CA LEU A 130 1.97 -0.13 -21.23
C LEU A 130 3.17 -0.42 -22.14
N LYS A 131 3.63 -1.67 -22.21
CA LYS A 131 4.74 -2.07 -23.10
C LYS A 131 4.34 -2.12 -24.57
N ALA A 132 3.11 -2.51 -24.86
CA ALA A 132 2.57 -2.57 -26.23
C ALA A 132 2.26 -1.18 -26.83
N GLY A 133 2.68 -0.08 -26.19
CA GLY A 133 2.40 1.26 -26.67
C GLY A 133 0.95 1.70 -26.49
N GLY A 134 0.17 0.99 -25.66
CA GLY A 134 -1.24 1.28 -25.36
C GLY A 134 -1.45 2.53 -24.47
N ASN A 135 -0.69 3.59 -24.74
CA ASN A 135 -0.99 4.96 -24.36
C ASN A 135 -1.24 5.75 -25.66
N LYS A 136 -2.40 5.51 -26.26
CA LYS A 136 -3.19 6.55 -26.92
C LYS A 136 -4.50 6.64 -26.17
#